data_AF-A0A4R6N342-F1
#
_entry.id   AF-A0A4R6N342-F1
#
_cell.length_a   1.000
_cell.length_b   1.000
_cell.length_c   1.000
_cell.angle_alpha   90.00
_cell.angle_beta   90.00
_cell.angle_gamma   90.00
#
_symmetry.space_group_name_H-M   'P 1'
#
loop_
_entity.id
_entity.type
_entity.pdbx_description
1 polymer ?
#
loop_
_entity_poly.entity_id
_entity_poly.type
_entity_poly.pdbx_seq_one_letter_code
_entity_poly.pdbx_strand_id
1 'polypeptide(L)'
;MLQTLTFSGPRLINAAASFFRYESGSAGGADESIRVRADGADLGLYFPGDAIELPQACSTWEISPTSGACAGIVRLGVGRVQSARLVGNVRVIDAERDKVAAGVCFRAAPSATGNAPVCQIYNPAASGRNLFIMSARGGALAADSWGVRVTTTQHATIASAGPNLSVVSAAAPVALVRTDATAAAVAAPRFYASGYMQANQDAGVEFRRPLMIPPGFGIDFYINAPSNTLRANFEWEEWPA
;
A
#
# COMPACT_ATOMS: atom_id res chain seq x y z
N MET A 1 -5.95 37.83 32.14
CA MET A 1 -4.51 37.55 31.96
C MET A 1 -4.37 36.11 31.49
N LEU A 2 -3.59 35.84 30.44
CA LEU A 2 -3.35 34.49 29.92
C LEU A 2 -1.98 34.01 30.44
N GLN A 3 -1.96 32.86 31.10
CA GLN A 3 -0.75 32.23 31.61
C GLN A 3 -0.48 30.94 30.81
N THR A 4 0.78 30.76 30.40
CA THR A 4 1.25 29.53 29.76
C THR A 4 2.12 28.77 30.76
N LEU A 5 1.82 27.50 31.00
CA LEU A 5 2.43 26.68 32.05
C LEU A 5 2.86 25.33 31.49
N THR A 6 4.06 24.88 31.83
CA THR A 6 4.62 23.58 31.42
C THR A 6 4.44 22.52 32.51
N PHE A 7 4.04 21.29 32.21
CA PHE A 7 3.99 20.21 33.21
C PHE A 7 4.83 19.02 32.76
N SER A 8 5.32 18.25 33.73
CA SER A 8 6.01 16.97 33.53
C SER A 8 5.59 16.06 34.69
N GLY A 9 4.53 15.27 34.48
CA GLY A 9 3.83 14.57 35.56
C GLY A 9 2.68 15.36 36.21
N PRO A 10 2.05 14.81 37.26
CA PRO A 10 0.92 15.43 37.94
C PRO A 10 1.27 16.82 38.49
N ARG A 11 0.37 17.79 38.29
CA ARG A 11 0.61 19.18 38.67
C ARG A 11 -0.65 19.84 39.20
N LEU A 12 -0.54 20.46 40.38
CA LEU A 12 -1.52 21.40 40.92
C LEU A 12 -1.12 22.84 40.56
N ILE A 13 -2.09 23.63 40.12
CA ILE A 13 -1.91 25.02 39.70
C ILE A 13 -2.94 25.88 40.42
N ASN A 14 -2.47 26.80 41.26
CA ASN A 14 -3.32 27.76 41.96
C ASN A 14 -3.41 29.04 41.12
N ALA A 15 -4.36 29.08 40.19
CA ALA A 15 -4.57 30.21 39.29
C ALA A 15 -6.06 30.44 39.03
N ALA A 16 -6.51 31.67 39.23
CA ALA A 16 -7.85 32.10 38.90
C ALA A 16 -8.04 32.16 37.37
N ALA A 17 -8.77 31.19 36.80
CA ALA A 17 -9.00 31.09 35.36
C ALA A 17 -10.38 30.51 35.07
N SER A 18 -11.04 31.01 34.01
CA SER A 18 -12.30 30.46 33.48
C SER A 18 -12.07 29.63 32.21
N PHE A 19 -10.86 29.66 31.65
CA PHE A 19 -10.50 28.98 30.42
C PHE A 19 -9.27 28.11 30.64
N PHE A 20 -9.33 26.88 30.13
CA PHE A 20 -8.22 25.94 30.08
C PHE A 20 -8.03 25.44 28.65
N ARG A 21 -6.78 25.32 28.23
CA ARG A 21 -6.40 24.68 26.97
C ARG A 21 -5.15 23.84 27.14
N TYR A 22 -5.20 22.63 26.59
CA TYR A 22 -4.03 21.80 26.43
C TYR A 22 -3.41 22.09 25.06
N GLU A 23 -2.25 22.76 25.01
CA GLU A 23 -1.66 23.22 23.74
C GLU A 23 -0.84 22.11 23.06
N SER A 24 -0.04 21.37 23.83
CA SER A 24 0.83 20.33 23.29
C SER A 24 1.21 19.33 24.37
N GLY A 25 1.23 18.05 24.02
CA GLY A 25 1.74 16.95 24.83
C GLY A 25 2.89 16.24 24.12
N SER A 26 3.70 15.54 24.89
CA SER A 26 4.65 14.55 24.39
C SER A 26 4.82 13.47 25.43
N ALA A 27 4.62 12.22 25.01
CA ALA A 27 4.78 11.04 25.86
C ALA A 27 5.72 9.98 25.25
N GLY A 28 6.58 10.37 24.30
CA GLY A 28 7.57 9.47 23.69
C GLY A 28 6.96 8.26 22.98
N GLY A 29 5.73 8.38 22.46
CA GLY A 29 4.99 7.28 21.82
C GLY A 29 3.96 6.58 22.71
N ALA A 30 3.84 6.96 23.98
CA ALA A 30 2.74 6.55 24.86
C ALA A 30 1.53 7.49 24.74
N ASP A 31 0.48 7.27 25.53
CA ASP A 31 -0.70 8.13 25.57
C ASP A 31 -0.37 9.52 26.13
N GLU A 32 -0.71 10.55 25.36
CA GLU A 32 -0.48 11.98 25.65
C GLU A 32 -1.67 12.65 26.34
N SER A 33 -2.72 11.88 26.66
CA SER A 33 -3.89 12.39 27.32
C SER A 33 -3.63 12.82 28.77
N ILE A 34 -4.34 13.86 29.20
CA ILE A 34 -4.32 14.34 30.58
C ILE A 34 -5.74 14.36 31.15
N ARG A 35 -5.87 14.02 32.43
CA ARG A 35 -7.10 14.26 33.19
C ARG A 35 -7.01 15.63 33.85
N VAL A 36 -8.07 16.42 33.73
CA VAL A 36 -8.10 17.79 34.26
C VAL A 36 -9.22 17.90 35.29
N ARG A 37 -8.91 18.48 36.44
CA ARG A 37 -9.90 18.87 37.46
C ARG A 37 -9.79 20.35 37.77
N ALA A 38 -10.91 20.98 38.06
CA ALA A 38 -10.96 22.38 38.49
C ALA A 38 -11.75 22.50 39.79
N ASP A 39 -11.16 23.10 40.83
CA ASP A 39 -11.71 23.21 42.18
C ASP A 39 -12.27 21.87 42.74
N GLY A 40 -11.61 20.76 42.40
CA GLY A 40 -11.99 19.41 42.79
C GLY A 40 -13.05 18.74 41.90
N ALA A 41 -13.70 19.47 40.99
CA ALA A 41 -14.61 18.91 40.00
C ALA A 41 -13.84 18.29 38.82
N ASP A 42 -14.20 17.07 38.43
CA ASP A 42 -13.59 16.38 37.31
C ASP A 42 -14.13 16.90 35.97
N LEU A 43 -13.24 17.44 35.14
CA LEU A 43 -13.59 17.96 33.81
C LEU A 43 -13.37 16.92 32.71
N GLY A 44 -12.81 15.75 33.06
CA GLY A 44 -12.58 14.64 32.15
C GLY A 44 -11.17 14.64 31.54
N LEU A 45 -11.07 13.98 30.39
CA LEU A 45 -9.82 13.68 29.70
C LEU A 45 -9.65 14.59 28.48
N TYR A 46 -8.46 15.14 28.32
CA TYR A 46 -8.11 16.14 27.31
C TYR A 46 -6.93 15.63 26.48
N PHE A 47 -7.00 15.83 25.17
CA PHE A 47 -5.92 15.60 24.22
C PHE A 47 -5.26 16.91 23.79
N PRO A 48 -4.01 16.88 23.29
CA PRO A 48 -3.37 18.08 22.76
C PRO A 48 -4.25 18.77 21.71
N GLY A 49 -4.57 20.04 21.95
CA GLY A 49 -5.47 20.86 21.13
C GLY A 49 -6.81 21.16 21.81
N ASP A 50 -7.25 20.32 22.76
CA ASP A 50 -8.54 20.47 23.44
C ASP A 50 -8.57 21.68 24.38
N ALA A 51 -9.75 22.28 24.51
CA ALA A 51 -9.98 23.42 25.38
C ALA A 51 -11.37 23.37 26.00
N ILE A 52 -11.50 23.96 27.19
CA ILE A 52 -12.77 24.15 27.89
C ILE A 52 -12.88 25.57 28.41
N GLU A 53 -14.09 26.11 28.34
CA GLU A 53 -14.48 27.36 28.97
C GLU A 53 -15.54 27.05 30.03
N LEU A 54 -15.25 27.45 31.26
CA LEU A 54 -16.14 27.32 32.39
C LEU A 54 -16.96 28.61 32.56
N PRO A 55 -18.23 28.51 33.01
CA PRO A 55 -19.09 29.68 33.19
C PRO A 55 -18.61 30.63 34.28
N GLN A 56 -17.78 30.14 35.21
CA GLN A 56 -17.16 30.91 36.28
C GLN A 56 -15.67 30.55 36.38
N ALA A 57 -14.85 31.51 36.82
CA ALA A 57 -13.44 31.27 37.07
C ALA A 57 -13.24 30.35 38.28
N CYS A 58 -12.42 29.31 38.09
CA CYS A 58 -11.96 28.40 39.13
C CYS A 58 -10.65 28.89 39.74
N SER A 59 -10.41 28.53 41.01
CA SER A 59 -9.23 28.96 41.77
C SER A 59 -8.04 28.00 41.64
N THR A 60 -8.34 26.72 41.43
CA THR A 60 -7.39 25.61 41.48
C THR A 60 -7.59 24.68 40.29
N TRP A 61 -6.50 24.28 39.66
CA TRP A 61 -6.48 23.36 38.52
C TRP A 61 -5.54 22.20 38.81
N GLU A 62 -6.01 20.98 38.62
CA GLU A 62 -5.22 19.76 38.76
C GLU A 62 -5.07 19.11 37.38
N ILE A 63 -3.83 18.81 37.00
CA ILE A 63 -3.50 18.10 35.77
C ILE A 63 -2.85 16.79 36.18
N SER A 64 -3.45 15.68 35.77
CA SER A 64 -2.96 14.34 36.05
C SER A 64 -2.77 13.60 34.73
N PRO A 65 -1.53 13.47 34.24
CA PRO A 65 -1.26 12.74 33.00
C PRO A 65 -1.67 11.27 33.11
N THR A 66 -2.28 10.73 32.05
CA THR A 66 -2.71 9.32 32.02
C THR A 66 -1.50 8.38 31.95
N SER A 67 -0.41 8.82 31.31
CA SER A 67 0.89 8.17 31.35
C SER A 67 1.88 8.98 32.19
N GLY A 68 2.68 8.32 33.04
CA GLY A 68 3.65 8.99 33.91
C GLY A 68 4.79 9.72 33.16
N ALA A 69 4.94 9.46 31.86
CA ALA A 69 5.95 10.07 30.99
C ALA A 69 5.43 11.31 30.23
N CYS A 70 4.13 11.60 30.28
CA CYS A 70 3.55 12.70 29.52
C CYS A 70 3.92 14.06 30.15
N ALA A 71 4.53 14.90 29.32
CA ALA A 71 4.86 16.29 29.62
C ALA A 71 4.25 17.20 28.55
N GLY A 72 3.93 18.44 28.90
CA GLY A 72 3.23 19.32 27.97
C GLY A 72 3.08 20.76 28.40
N ILE A 73 2.33 21.50 27.61
CA ILE A 73 2.06 22.92 27.80
C ILE A 73 0.55 23.11 27.90
N VAL A 74 0.11 23.79 28.95
CA VAL A 74 -1.28 24.23 29.12
C VAL A 74 -1.35 25.75 29.15
N ARG A 75 -2.51 26.28 28.77
CA ARG A 75 -2.84 27.70 28.92
C ARG A 75 -4.07 27.87 29.79
N LEU A 76 -3.95 28.77 30.76
CA LEU A 76 -5.02 29.17 31.65
C LEU A 76 -5.27 30.66 31.50
N GLY A 77 -6.53 31.08 31.51
CA GLY A 77 -6.83 32.49 31.43
C GLY A 77 -8.25 32.86 31.83
N VAL A 78 -8.51 34.16 31.88
CA VAL A 78 -9.85 34.74 32.03
C VAL A 78 -10.26 35.30 30.67
N GLY A 79 -11.37 34.80 30.15
CA GLY A 79 -11.91 35.13 28.82
C GLY A 79 -11.41 34.21 27.70
N ARG A 80 -12.21 34.15 26.63
CA ARG A 80 -11.98 33.27 25.48
C ARG A 80 -10.81 33.75 24.61
N VAL A 81 -9.71 33.00 24.63
CA VAL A 81 -8.59 33.19 23.69
C VAL A 81 -8.55 32.01 22.72
N GLN A 82 -9.16 32.19 21.54
CA GLN A 82 -9.08 31.20 20.47
C GLN A 82 -7.93 31.54 19.52
N SER A 83 -6.84 30.77 19.61
CA SER A 83 -5.84 30.70 18.55
C SER A 83 -5.89 29.29 17.94
N ALA A 84 -6.66 29.14 16.87
CA ALA A 84 -6.82 27.88 16.16
C ALA A 84 -5.68 27.70 15.13
N ARG A 85 -4.45 27.53 15.60
CA ARG A 85 -3.39 27.05 14.72
C ARG A 85 -3.58 25.54 14.55
N LEU A 86 -4.25 25.16 13.47
CA LEU A 86 -4.36 23.77 13.04
C LEU A 86 -2.98 23.32 12.55
N VAL A 87 -2.24 22.55 13.34
CA VAL A 87 -1.04 21.86 12.89
C VAL A 87 -1.45 20.42 12.61
N GLY A 88 -1.42 20.02 11.35
CA GLY A 88 -1.72 18.67 10.92
C GLY A 88 -0.60 18.17 10.00
N ASN A 89 -0.24 16.90 10.11
CA ASN A 89 0.67 16.28 9.16
C ASN A 89 -0.10 16.01 7.86
N VAL A 90 0.23 16.73 6.79
CA VAL A 90 -0.23 16.39 5.45
C VAL A 90 0.70 15.33 4.89
N ARG A 91 0.33 14.06 5.04
CA ARG A 91 1.02 12.97 4.34
C ARG A 91 0.30 12.72 3.02
N VAL A 92 1.01 12.91 1.91
CA VAL A 92 0.56 12.38 0.62
C VAL A 92 0.79 10.87 0.66
N ILE A 93 -0.30 10.11 0.68
CA ILE A 93 -0.26 8.64 0.57
C ILE A 93 -0.11 8.34 -0.91
N ASP A 94 1.12 8.11 -1.34
CA ASP A 94 1.39 7.54 -2.66
C ASP A 94 1.29 6.02 -2.54
N ALA A 95 0.09 5.50 -2.82
CA ALA A 95 -0.20 4.07 -2.72
C ALA A 95 0.71 3.22 -3.62
N GLU A 96 1.16 3.73 -4.77
CA GLU A 96 2.03 2.99 -5.67
C GLU A 96 3.46 2.95 -5.12
N ARG A 97 3.96 4.06 -4.56
CA ARG A 97 5.23 4.05 -3.83
C ARG A 97 5.19 3.09 -2.64
N ASP A 98 4.09 3.06 -1.89
CA ASP A 98 3.95 2.18 -0.73
C ASP A 98 3.91 0.70 -1.15
N LYS A 99 3.26 0.35 -2.27
CA LYS A 99 3.28 -1.01 -2.84
C LYS A 99 4.68 -1.43 -3.30
N VAL A 100 5.39 -0.54 -3.99
CA VAL A 100 6.77 -0.79 -4.42
C VAL A 100 7.68 -0.97 -3.20
N ALA A 101 7.53 -0.14 -2.17
CA ALA A 101 8.28 -0.27 -0.92
C ALA A 101 7.93 -1.53 -0.14
N ALA A 102 6.66 -1.99 -0.20
CA ALA A 102 6.22 -3.26 0.37
C ALA A 102 6.73 -4.49 -0.42
N GLY A 103 7.31 -4.29 -1.60
CA GLY A 103 7.87 -5.36 -2.42
C GLY A 103 6.81 -6.28 -3.02
N VAL A 104 5.61 -5.77 -3.29
CA VAL A 104 4.50 -6.56 -3.87
C VAL A 104 4.37 -6.42 -5.37
N CYS A 105 5.15 -5.55 -6.03
CA CYS A 105 5.09 -5.28 -7.47
C CYS A 105 6.22 -6.00 -8.22
N PHE A 106 5.86 -6.74 -9.28
CA PHE A 106 6.78 -7.62 -10.00
C PHE A 106 6.68 -7.43 -11.52
N ARG A 107 7.82 -7.60 -12.20
CA ARG A 107 7.89 -7.65 -13.67
C ARG A 107 8.80 -8.77 -14.14
N ALA A 108 8.34 -9.57 -15.09
CA ALA A 108 9.17 -10.61 -15.70
C ALA A 108 9.10 -10.54 -17.21
N ALA A 109 10.26 -10.72 -17.82
CA ALA A 109 10.41 -10.91 -19.25
C ALA A 109 11.08 -12.28 -19.47
N PRO A 110 10.33 -13.36 -19.73
CA PRO A 110 10.95 -14.64 -20.06
C PRO A 110 11.81 -14.49 -21.32
N SER A 111 13.11 -14.72 -21.19
CA SER A 111 14.02 -14.89 -22.31
C SER A 111 14.27 -16.38 -22.51
N ALA A 112 13.41 -17.06 -23.27
CA ALA A 112 13.73 -18.41 -23.70
C ALA A 112 14.69 -18.34 -24.90
N THR A 113 15.87 -18.92 -24.76
CA THR A 113 16.78 -19.18 -25.89
C THR A 113 16.20 -20.35 -26.69
N GLY A 114 15.23 -20.07 -27.56
CA GLY A 114 14.50 -21.07 -28.34
C GLY A 114 13.11 -20.57 -28.74
N ASN A 115 12.58 -21.07 -29.84
CA ASN A 115 11.28 -20.65 -30.38
C ASN A 115 10.12 -21.07 -29.45
N ALA A 116 9.83 -20.27 -28.43
CA ALA A 116 8.67 -20.44 -27.58
C ALA A 116 7.54 -19.53 -28.07
N PRO A 117 6.52 -20.04 -28.78
CA PRO A 117 5.36 -19.24 -29.19
C PRO A 117 4.41 -18.93 -28.02
N VAL A 118 4.61 -19.54 -26.85
CA VAL A 118 3.77 -19.32 -25.67
C VAL A 118 4.63 -19.00 -24.45
N CYS A 119 4.26 -17.92 -23.77
CA CYS A 119 4.78 -17.54 -22.45
C CYS A 119 3.63 -17.50 -21.46
N GLN A 120 3.84 -17.98 -20.24
CA GLN A 120 2.84 -18.07 -19.20
C GLN A 120 3.33 -17.47 -17.90
N ILE A 121 2.47 -16.71 -17.24
CA ILE A 121 2.58 -16.47 -15.81
C ILE A 121 1.62 -17.41 -15.08
N TYR A 122 2.14 -18.19 -14.13
CA TYR A 122 1.39 -19.21 -13.42
C TYR A 122 1.44 -18.98 -11.91
N ASN A 123 0.28 -19.05 -11.26
CA ASN A 123 0.15 -19.02 -9.81
C ASN A 123 0.12 -20.46 -9.27
N PRO A 124 1.18 -20.95 -8.59
CA PRO A 124 1.19 -22.31 -8.04
C PRO A 124 0.02 -22.54 -7.08
N ALA A 125 -0.58 -23.74 -7.10
CA ALA A 125 -1.73 -24.06 -6.24
C ALA A 125 -1.46 -23.88 -4.73
N ALA A 126 -0.20 -24.05 -4.31
CA ALA A 126 0.24 -23.89 -2.93
C ALA A 126 0.83 -22.49 -2.63
N SER A 127 0.53 -21.48 -3.45
CA SER A 127 1.13 -20.14 -3.30
C SER A 127 0.66 -19.38 -2.07
N GLY A 128 -0.59 -19.60 -1.64
CA GLY A 128 -1.24 -18.80 -0.59
C GLY A 128 -1.41 -17.31 -0.97
N ARG A 129 -1.27 -16.97 -2.26
CA ARG A 129 -1.32 -15.60 -2.78
C ARG A 129 -2.21 -15.52 -4.02
N ASN A 130 -2.90 -14.40 -4.19
CA ASN A 130 -3.58 -14.03 -5.42
C ASN A 130 -2.65 -13.14 -6.25
N LEU A 131 -2.57 -13.40 -7.57
CA LEU A 131 -1.85 -12.51 -8.49
C LEU A 131 -2.83 -11.52 -9.10
N PHE A 132 -2.45 -10.25 -9.19
CA PHE A 132 -3.21 -9.23 -9.89
C PHE A 132 -2.41 -8.76 -11.10
N ILE A 133 -2.80 -9.21 -12.29
CA ILE A 133 -2.09 -8.88 -13.54
C ILE A 133 -2.56 -7.52 -14.04
N MET A 134 -1.61 -6.62 -14.24
CA MET A 134 -1.85 -5.25 -14.72
C MET A 134 -1.66 -5.16 -16.22
N SER A 135 -0.61 -5.82 -16.74
CA SER A 135 -0.32 -5.81 -18.17
C SER A 135 0.29 -7.14 -18.61
N ALA A 136 -0.01 -7.50 -19.86
CA ALA A 136 0.63 -8.59 -20.57
C ALA A 136 0.97 -8.07 -21.97
N ARG A 137 2.27 -7.98 -22.25
CA ARG A 137 2.80 -7.48 -23.52
C ARG A 137 3.77 -8.48 -24.10
N GLY A 138 3.94 -8.48 -25.40
CA GLY A 138 4.99 -9.25 -26.03
C GLY A 138 5.26 -8.83 -27.45
N GLY A 139 6.47 -9.13 -27.91
CA GLY A 139 6.91 -8.91 -29.27
C GLY A 139 7.35 -10.23 -29.91
N ALA A 140 7.25 -10.30 -31.23
CA ALA A 140 7.71 -11.44 -32.01
C ALA A 140 8.63 -10.99 -33.15
N LEU A 141 9.52 -11.89 -33.61
CA LEU A 141 10.47 -11.57 -34.69
C LEU A 141 9.80 -11.50 -36.07
N ALA A 142 8.68 -12.21 -36.25
CA ALA A 142 7.85 -12.16 -37.45
C ALA A 142 6.44 -11.65 -37.12
N ALA A 143 5.78 -11.04 -38.11
CA ALA A 143 4.41 -10.56 -37.98
C ALA A 143 3.46 -11.74 -37.75
N ASP A 144 2.54 -11.58 -36.80
CA ASP A 144 1.65 -12.65 -36.36
C ASP A 144 0.42 -12.09 -35.63
N SER A 145 -0.54 -12.96 -35.37
CA SER A 145 -1.60 -12.74 -34.39
C SER A 145 -1.16 -13.18 -33.00
N TRP A 146 -1.66 -12.47 -31.99
CA TRP A 146 -1.42 -12.76 -30.59
C TRP A 146 -2.72 -12.82 -29.81
N GLY A 147 -2.66 -13.44 -28.64
CA GLY A 147 -3.75 -13.41 -27.69
C GLY A 147 -3.32 -13.65 -26.26
N VAL A 148 -4.25 -13.35 -25.36
CA VAL A 148 -4.13 -13.60 -23.92
C VAL A 148 -5.28 -14.48 -23.46
N ARG A 149 -4.96 -15.58 -22.80
CA ARG A 149 -5.95 -16.57 -22.32
C ARG A 149 -5.61 -17.07 -20.92
N VAL A 150 -6.63 -17.54 -20.21
CA VAL A 150 -6.45 -18.20 -18.91
C VAL A 150 -6.23 -19.70 -19.10
N THR A 151 -5.36 -20.26 -18.26
CA THR A 151 -5.04 -21.68 -18.18
C THR A 151 -5.19 -22.19 -16.76
N THR A 152 -5.40 -23.50 -16.62
CA THR A 152 -5.44 -24.22 -15.34
C THR A 152 -4.26 -25.18 -15.18
N THR A 153 -3.37 -25.22 -16.18
CA THR A 153 -2.24 -26.14 -16.25
C THR A 153 -0.97 -25.35 -16.47
N GLN A 154 0.05 -25.65 -15.67
CA GLN A 154 1.38 -25.07 -15.83
C GLN A 154 2.09 -25.65 -17.07
N HIS A 155 2.81 -24.82 -17.82
CA HIS A 155 3.71 -25.30 -18.89
C HIS A 155 4.94 -26.02 -18.33
N ALA A 156 5.54 -26.90 -19.13
CA ALA A 156 6.63 -27.75 -18.69
C ALA A 156 7.92 -26.96 -18.37
N THR A 157 8.30 -26.01 -19.23
CA THR A 157 9.59 -25.31 -19.12
C THR A 157 9.46 -24.07 -18.26
N ILE A 158 10.27 -23.96 -17.21
CA ILE A 158 10.44 -22.72 -16.44
C ILE A 158 11.41 -21.83 -17.23
N ALA A 159 10.95 -20.66 -17.65
CA ALA A 159 11.75 -19.72 -18.44
C ALA A 159 12.60 -18.79 -17.56
N SER A 160 12.11 -18.49 -16.35
CA SER A 160 12.91 -17.85 -15.31
C SER A 160 12.39 -18.26 -13.94
N ALA A 161 13.32 -18.61 -13.05
CA ALA A 161 13.09 -18.68 -11.62
C ALA A 161 13.47 -17.32 -11.00
N GLY A 162 12.74 -16.26 -11.37
CA GLY A 162 12.98 -14.92 -10.85
C GLY A 162 12.58 -13.80 -11.81
N PRO A 163 11.55 -12.98 -11.53
CA PRO A 163 11.36 -11.69 -12.18
C PRO A 163 12.52 -10.76 -11.86
N ASN A 164 12.73 -9.81 -12.76
CA ASN A 164 13.39 -8.58 -12.39
C ASN A 164 12.45 -7.86 -11.41
N LEU A 165 12.76 -7.95 -10.12
CA LEU A 165 11.99 -7.28 -9.07
C LEU A 165 11.94 -5.77 -9.36
N SER A 166 10.76 -5.15 -9.17
CA SER A 166 10.64 -3.68 -9.30
C SER A 166 11.55 -2.94 -8.31
N VAL A 167 11.92 -3.61 -7.21
CA VAL A 167 13.01 -3.26 -6.31
C VAL A 167 13.96 -4.45 -6.24
N VAL A 168 15.21 -4.28 -6.67
CA VAL A 168 16.25 -5.34 -6.77
C VAL A 168 16.49 -6.10 -5.44
N SER A 169 15.94 -5.64 -4.32
CA SER A 169 16.03 -6.24 -2.98
C SER A 169 14.71 -6.75 -2.37
N ALA A 170 13.63 -6.86 -3.14
CA ALA A 170 12.34 -7.35 -2.62
C ALA A 170 12.29 -8.89 -2.44
N ALA A 171 11.29 -9.37 -1.70
CA ALA A 171 11.02 -10.80 -1.56
C ALA A 171 10.81 -11.46 -2.93
N ALA A 172 11.28 -12.69 -3.10
CA ALA A 172 11.03 -13.45 -4.33
C ALA A 172 9.52 -13.63 -4.55
N PRO A 173 9.01 -13.49 -5.79
CA PRO A 173 7.59 -13.73 -6.04
C PRO A 173 7.25 -15.20 -5.82
N VAL A 174 5.96 -15.46 -5.67
CA VAL A 174 5.42 -16.82 -5.71
C VAL A 174 5.00 -17.21 -7.13
N ALA A 175 4.68 -16.24 -7.98
CA ALA A 175 4.39 -16.49 -9.39
C ALA A 175 5.59 -17.06 -10.16
N LEU A 176 5.30 -17.99 -11.08
CA LEU A 176 6.31 -18.64 -11.92
C LEU A 176 6.08 -18.26 -13.38
N VAL A 177 7.17 -17.95 -14.09
CA VAL A 177 7.12 -17.68 -15.52
C VAL A 177 7.61 -18.89 -16.31
N ARG A 178 6.76 -19.36 -17.21
CA ARG A 178 6.94 -20.61 -17.95
C ARG A 178 6.79 -20.37 -19.45
N THR A 179 7.37 -21.25 -20.25
CA THR A 179 7.28 -21.20 -21.71
C THR A 179 6.98 -22.57 -22.28
N ASP A 180 6.42 -22.62 -23.48
CA ASP A 180 6.27 -23.85 -24.26
C ASP A 180 6.69 -23.59 -25.71
N ALA A 181 7.50 -24.50 -26.25
CA ALA A 181 7.99 -24.48 -27.63
C ALA A 181 7.14 -25.33 -28.59
N THR A 182 6.30 -26.22 -28.05
CA THR A 182 5.56 -27.26 -28.80
C THR A 182 4.07 -26.96 -28.95
N ALA A 183 3.52 -26.05 -28.15
CA ALA A 183 2.13 -25.65 -28.24
C ALA A 183 1.91 -24.66 -29.40
N ALA A 184 1.51 -25.17 -30.57
CA ALA A 184 0.73 -24.35 -31.51
C ALA A 184 -0.56 -23.88 -30.80
N ALA A 185 -1.05 -22.68 -31.13
CA ALA A 185 -2.19 -22.08 -30.45
C ALA A 185 -3.42 -23.01 -30.48
N VAL A 186 -3.66 -23.69 -29.36
CA VAL A 186 -4.90 -24.44 -29.13
C VAL A 186 -6.05 -23.43 -29.16
N ALA A 187 -7.04 -23.67 -30.02
CA ALA A 187 -8.29 -22.91 -30.07
C ALA A 187 -9.02 -23.02 -28.71
N ALA A 188 -8.68 -22.13 -27.79
CA ALA A 188 -9.27 -22.07 -26.46
C ALA A 188 -10.36 -20.99 -26.44
N PRO A 189 -11.60 -21.30 -26.01
CA PRO A 189 -12.74 -20.37 -26.09
C PRO A 189 -12.72 -19.21 -25.07
N ARG A 190 -11.58 -18.89 -24.44
CA ARG A 190 -11.48 -17.91 -23.33
C ARG A 190 -10.37 -16.90 -23.56
N PHE A 191 -10.54 -16.07 -24.59
CA PHE A 191 -9.66 -14.93 -24.85
C PHE A 191 -10.10 -13.71 -24.04
N TYR A 192 -9.14 -13.08 -23.37
CA TYR A 192 -9.34 -11.77 -22.74
C TYR A 192 -9.00 -10.63 -23.69
N ALA A 193 -7.99 -10.84 -24.52
CA ALA A 193 -7.57 -9.91 -25.56
C ALA A 193 -6.92 -10.68 -26.71
N SER A 194 -7.02 -10.13 -27.92
CA SER A 194 -6.32 -10.63 -29.10
C SER A 194 -6.09 -9.49 -30.08
N GLY A 195 -5.12 -9.68 -30.97
CA GLY A 195 -4.83 -8.72 -32.02
C GLY A 195 -3.79 -9.23 -33.00
N TYR A 196 -3.35 -8.33 -33.87
CA TYR A 196 -2.23 -8.56 -34.76
C TYR A 196 -1.03 -7.74 -34.28
N MET A 197 0.16 -8.26 -34.49
CA MET A 197 1.43 -7.56 -34.24
C MET A 197 2.30 -7.60 -35.50
N GLN A 198 3.04 -6.52 -35.73
CA GLN A 198 4.05 -6.47 -36.78
C GLN A 198 5.36 -7.09 -36.29
N ALA A 199 6.20 -7.52 -37.24
CA ALA A 199 7.52 -8.04 -36.94
C ALA A 199 8.35 -7.01 -36.13
N ASN A 200 8.99 -7.45 -35.05
CA ASN A 200 9.80 -6.64 -34.15
C ASN A 200 9.05 -5.47 -33.48
N GLN A 201 7.72 -5.56 -33.36
CA GLN A 201 6.94 -4.62 -32.57
C GLN A 201 6.32 -5.31 -31.35
N ASP A 202 6.26 -4.56 -30.26
CA ASP A 202 5.53 -4.98 -29.08
C ASP A 202 4.03 -4.76 -29.29
N ALA A 203 3.25 -5.77 -28.96
CA ALA A 203 1.80 -5.68 -28.84
C ALA A 203 1.36 -6.26 -27.51
N GLY A 204 0.16 -5.93 -27.07
CA GLY A 204 -0.36 -6.51 -25.85
C GLY A 204 -1.58 -5.79 -25.34
N VAL A 205 -1.90 -6.09 -24.09
CA VAL A 205 -3.06 -5.54 -23.40
C VAL A 205 -2.61 -4.99 -22.06
N GLU A 206 -3.10 -3.79 -21.77
CA GLU A 206 -3.09 -3.22 -20.44
C GLU A 206 -4.50 -3.34 -19.89
N PHE A 207 -4.64 -4.01 -18.75
CA PHE A 207 -5.94 -4.26 -18.19
C PHE A 207 -6.40 -3.03 -17.41
N ARG A 208 -7.46 -2.37 -17.91
CA ARG A 208 -8.09 -1.23 -17.21
C ARG A 208 -8.54 -1.58 -15.79
N ARG A 209 -8.79 -2.86 -15.54
CA ARG A 209 -9.00 -3.44 -14.20
C ARG A 209 -8.05 -4.62 -14.05
N PRO A 210 -7.31 -4.72 -12.94
CA PRO A 210 -6.40 -5.83 -12.73
C PRO A 210 -7.12 -7.17 -12.88
N LEU A 211 -6.51 -8.13 -13.57
CA LEU A 211 -7.03 -9.48 -13.67
C LEU A 211 -6.50 -10.32 -12.51
N MET A 212 -7.42 -10.76 -11.64
CA MET A 212 -7.07 -11.62 -10.50
C MET A 212 -6.87 -13.07 -10.98
N ILE A 213 -5.72 -13.66 -10.66
CA ILE A 213 -5.41 -15.07 -10.87
C ILE A 213 -5.30 -15.76 -9.50
N PRO A 214 -6.26 -16.63 -9.14
CA PRO A 214 -6.18 -17.41 -7.91
C PRO A 214 -5.13 -18.54 -8.01
N PRO A 215 -4.73 -19.15 -6.88
CA PRO A 215 -3.82 -20.29 -6.88
C PRO A 215 -4.30 -21.43 -7.78
N GLY A 216 -3.40 -21.99 -8.59
CA GLY A 216 -3.67 -23.08 -9.54
C GLY A 216 -4.06 -22.63 -10.94
N PHE A 217 -4.10 -21.32 -11.20
CA PHE A 217 -4.41 -20.75 -12.50
C PHE A 217 -3.21 -20.02 -13.09
N GLY A 218 -3.21 -19.84 -14.41
CA GLY A 218 -2.23 -19.06 -15.13
C GLY A 218 -2.85 -18.24 -16.25
N ILE A 219 -2.03 -17.37 -16.82
CA ILE A 219 -2.33 -16.62 -18.04
C ILE A 219 -1.23 -16.88 -19.05
N ASP A 220 -1.63 -17.27 -20.25
CA ASP A 220 -0.75 -17.35 -21.41
C ASP A 220 -0.83 -16.04 -22.20
N PHE A 221 0.33 -15.54 -22.60
CA PHE A 221 0.49 -14.71 -23.79
C PHE A 221 1.03 -15.61 -24.90
N TYR A 222 0.35 -15.68 -26.04
CA TYR A 222 0.71 -16.58 -27.11
C TYR A 222 0.67 -15.90 -28.47
N ILE A 223 1.41 -16.48 -29.42
CA ILE A 223 1.34 -16.19 -30.85
C ILE A 223 0.94 -17.44 -31.63
N ASN A 224 0.40 -17.28 -32.83
CA ASN A 224 -0.15 -18.40 -33.59
C ASN A 224 0.91 -19.15 -34.43
N ALA A 225 2.00 -18.50 -34.82
CA ALA A 225 3.05 -19.10 -35.61
C ALA A 225 3.92 -20.03 -34.74
N PRO A 226 3.90 -21.35 -35.00
CA PRO A 226 4.84 -22.26 -34.35
C PRO A 226 6.25 -21.88 -34.75
N SER A 227 7.21 -22.15 -33.87
CA SER A 227 8.63 -21.83 -34.12
C SER A 227 8.93 -20.33 -34.30
N ASN A 228 8.04 -19.42 -33.92
CA ASN A 228 8.35 -17.99 -33.79
C ASN A 228 8.74 -17.69 -32.34
N THR A 229 9.73 -16.81 -32.15
CA THR A 229 10.21 -16.45 -30.81
C THR A 229 9.32 -15.34 -30.25
N LEU A 230 8.56 -15.64 -29.21
CA LEU A 230 7.82 -14.65 -28.43
C LEU A 230 8.69 -14.12 -27.29
N ARG A 231 8.76 -12.80 -27.16
CA ARG A 231 9.31 -12.09 -26.00
C ARG A 231 8.15 -11.51 -25.21
N ALA A 232 7.65 -12.22 -24.21
CA ALA A 232 6.58 -11.71 -23.37
C ALA A 232 7.12 -10.86 -22.20
N ASN A 233 6.27 -10.02 -21.64
CA ASN A 233 6.46 -9.23 -20.45
C ASN A 233 5.15 -9.26 -19.66
N PHE A 234 5.24 -9.61 -18.38
CA PHE A 234 4.10 -9.58 -17.45
C PHE A 234 4.42 -8.61 -16.31
N GLU A 235 3.42 -7.82 -15.94
CA GLU A 235 3.45 -6.95 -14.76
C GLU A 235 2.32 -7.34 -13.82
N TRP A 236 2.66 -7.62 -12.56
CA TRP A 236 1.69 -8.08 -11.58
C TRP A 236 1.99 -7.63 -10.15
N GLU A 237 0.96 -7.73 -9.31
CA GLU A 237 1.06 -7.61 -7.87
C GLU A 237 0.70 -8.93 -7.18
N GLU A 238 1.27 -9.19 -6.00
CA GLU A 238 0.93 -10.35 -5.16
C GLU A 238 0.31 -9.92 -3.83
N TRP A 239 -0.86 -10.47 -3.53
CA TRP A 239 -1.59 -10.18 -2.29
C TRP A 239 -1.97 -11.48 -1.57
N PRO A 240 -2.18 -11.45 -0.23
CA PRO A 240 -2.74 -12.59 0.49
C PRO A 240 -4.02 -13.12 -0.18
N ALA A 241 -4.16 -14.44 -0.19
CA ALA A 241 -5.33 -15.12 -0.77
C ALA A 241 -6.64 -14.79 -0.04
#